data_AF-A0A9D1C0D4-F1
#
_entry.id   AF-A0A9D1C0D4-F1
#
_cell.length_a   1.000
_cell.length_b   1.000
_cell.length_c   1.000
_cell.angle_alpha   90.00
_cell.angle_beta   90.00
_cell.angle_gamma   90.00
#
_symmetry.space_group_name_H-M   'P 1'
#
loop_
_entity.id
_entity.type
_entity.pdbx_description
1 polymer ?
#
loop_
_entity_poly.entity_id
_entity_poly.type
_entity_poly.pdbx_seq_one_letter_code
_entity_poly.pdbx_strand_id
1 'polypeptide(L)'
;MSLNRREFLHVMSMAAAAGMLPGTANAMSGGADKAAIAKASDEIYNQPMKGKVRLLHITDTHAQLKPIYFREPNVNLGTGPAYGKLPHVVGTKLLKEIGVKENTPLAHAFTYLNFQEASEQYGKVGGFAHVKTLLDKLREQAGGQANTLTMDGGDLWHGSGTALFTRGMDMVEASNLLGVDIMTGHWEFTYHENEVLKNINAFKGEFLAQNIRIKEDSLFGDEYLDMVDQHNGTGLYSEDEARAFKPYTVKIVNGERIAVVGQAFPRTANANPQSNFPDWSFGLREDALQELVDGIREKEKVAAIVMISHNGMDVDIKMASRINGIDAIFGGH
;
A
#
# COMPACT_ATOMS: atom_id res chain seq x y z
N MET A 1 -4.08 -18.75 -38.19
CA MET A 1 -4.91 -19.98 -38.16
C MET A 1 -5.86 -19.85 -36.98
N SER A 2 -7.17 -19.77 -37.21
CA SER A 2 -8.16 -19.76 -36.14
C SER A 2 -8.48 -21.19 -35.74
N LEU A 3 -8.08 -21.60 -34.54
CA LEU A 3 -8.52 -22.88 -33.98
C LEU A 3 -10.02 -22.80 -33.70
N ASN A 4 -10.78 -23.77 -34.19
CA ASN A 4 -12.19 -23.84 -33.82
C ASN A 4 -12.32 -24.36 -32.37
N ARG A 5 -13.50 -24.13 -31.77
CA ARG A 5 -13.76 -24.49 -30.36
C ARG A 5 -13.48 -25.96 -30.06
N ARG A 6 -13.71 -26.87 -31.01
CA ARG A 6 -13.49 -28.31 -30.83
C ARG A 6 -12.01 -28.66 -30.87
N GLU A 7 -11.24 -28.02 -31.75
CA GLU A 7 -9.77 -28.16 -31.81
C GLU A 7 -9.09 -27.59 -30.57
N PHE A 8 -9.55 -26.42 -30.09
CA PHE A 8 -9.09 -25.84 -28.84
C PHE A 8 -9.32 -26.78 -27.65
N LEU A 9 -10.51 -27.36 -27.53
CA LEU A 9 -10.82 -28.34 -26.48
C LEU A 9 -9.99 -29.62 -26.61
N HIS A 10 -9.70 -30.06 -27.83
CA HIS A 10 -8.86 -31.23 -28.07
C HIS A 10 -7.40 -30.98 -27.62
N VAL A 11 -6.84 -29.84 -28.00
CA VAL A 11 -5.48 -29.43 -27.60
C VAL A 11 -5.39 -29.30 -26.08
N MET A 12 -6.39 -28.69 -25.44
CA MET A 12 -6.45 -28.57 -23.97
C MET A 12 -6.57 -29.94 -23.28
N SER A 13 -7.33 -30.88 -23.85
CA SER A 13 -7.47 -32.24 -23.29
C SER A 13 -6.19 -33.07 -23.39
N MET A 14 -5.43 -32.91 -24.48
CA MET A 14 -4.12 -33.56 -24.64
C MET A 14 -3.06 -32.94 -23.71
N ALA A 15 -3.06 -31.62 -23.54
CA ALA A 15 -2.19 -30.93 -22.59
C ALA A 15 -2.49 -31.33 -21.12
N ALA A 16 -3.77 -31.62 -20.79
CA ALA A 16 -4.18 -32.13 -19.49
C ALA A 16 -3.62 -33.53 -19.22
N ALA A 17 -3.75 -34.44 -20.19
CA ALA A 17 -3.25 -35.82 -20.08
C ALA A 17 -1.71 -35.88 -19.99
N ALA A 18 -1.01 -34.91 -20.58
CA ALA A 18 0.44 -34.79 -20.52
C ALA A 18 0.96 -34.06 -19.26
N GLY A 19 0.09 -33.60 -18.35
CA GLY A 19 0.49 -32.89 -17.14
C GLY A 19 1.11 -31.51 -17.39
N MET A 20 0.91 -30.95 -18.59
CA MET A 20 1.52 -29.69 -19.04
C MET A 20 0.60 -28.48 -18.85
N LEU A 21 -0.54 -28.65 -18.18
CA LEU A 21 -1.39 -27.52 -17.85
C LEU A 21 -0.88 -26.80 -16.58
N PRO A 22 -1.03 -25.46 -16.50
CA PRO A 22 -0.86 -24.74 -15.24
C PRO A 22 -1.71 -25.39 -14.16
N GLY A 23 -1.31 -25.31 -12.88
CA GLY A 23 -1.97 -25.96 -11.73
C GLY A 23 -3.49 -25.70 -11.58
N THR A 24 -4.07 -24.85 -12.42
CA THR A 24 -5.50 -24.67 -12.64
C THR A 24 -6.20 -25.86 -13.31
N ALA A 25 -5.50 -26.86 -13.87
CA ALA A 25 -6.15 -28.03 -14.46
C ALA A 25 -6.41 -29.19 -13.49
N ASN A 26 -5.69 -29.25 -12.37
CA ASN A 26 -6.14 -30.04 -11.21
C ASN A 26 -7.40 -29.42 -10.55
N ALA A 27 -7.87 -28.25 -11.03
CA ALA A 27 -9.05 -27.58 -10.52
C ALA A 27 -10.39 -28.05 -11.14
N MET A 28 -10.40 -29.06 -12.02
CA MET A 28 -11.61 -29.55 -12.71
C MET A 28 -12.29 -30.77 -12.05
N SER A 29 -11.86 -31.25 -10.88
CA SER A 29 -12.67 -32.17 -10.05
C SER A 29 -13.52 -31.37 -9.04
N GLY A 30 -14.83 -31.64 -9.05
CA GLY A 30 -15.87 -30.85 -8.43
C GLY A 30 -16.08 -31.08 -6.93
N GLY A 31 -16.55 -30.04 -6.25
CA GLY A 31 -17.05 -30.06 -4.88
C GLY A 31 -17.93 -28.84 -4.63
N ALA A 32 -18.95 -28.97 -3.77
CA ALA A 32 -19.89 -27.91 -3.39
C ALA A 32 -19.19 -26.64 -2.85
N ASP A 33 -17.96 -26.79 -2.36
CA ASP A 33 -17.17 -25.71 -1.76
C ASP A 33 -16.64 -24.69 -2.79
N LYS A 34 -16.35 -25.07 -4.04
CA LYS A 34 -15.82 -24.12 -5.04
C LYS A 34 -16.85 -23.10 -5.51
N ALA A 35 -18.10 -23.52 -5.69
CA ALA A 35 -19.18 -22.61 -6.06
C ALA A 35 -19.48 -21.62 -4.91
N ALA A 36 -19.40 -22.10 -3.67
CA ALA A 36 -19.53 -21.25 -2.48
C ALA A 36 -18.35 -20.26 -2.35
N ILE A 37 -17.10 -20.70 -2.59
CA ILE A 37 -15.91 -19.85 -2.60
C ILE A 37 -16.00 -18.80 -3.72
N ALA A 38 -16.41 -19.20 -4.93
CA ALA A 38 -16.57 -18.28 -6.06
C ALA A 38 -17.66 -17.24 -5.78
N LYS A 39 -18.78 -17.65 -5.19
CA LYS A 39 -19.86 -16.74 -4.78
C LYS A 39 -19.41 -15.77 -3.67
N ALA A 40 -18.73 -16.27 -2.64
CA ALA A 40 -18.21 -15.43 -1.56
C ALA A 40 -17.17 -14.43 -2.08
N SER A 41 -16.29 -14.86 -2.99
CA SER A 41 -15.34 -14.00 -3.68
C SER A 41 -16.05 -12.92 -4.52
N ASP A 42 -17.12 -13.28 -5.23
CA ASP A 42 -17.91 -12.29 -5.98
C ASP A 42 -18.60 -11.30 -5.06
N GLU A 43 -19.20 -11.74 -3.94
CA GLU A 43 -19.81 -10.85 -2.95
C GLU A 43 -18.80 -9.85 -2.34
N ILE A 44 -17.54 -10.25 -2.15
CA ILE A 44 -16.48 -9.38 -1.61
C ILE A 44 -15.98 -8.40 -2.68
N TYR A 45 -15.72 -8.88 -3.90
CA TYR A 45 -15.01 -8.11 -4.94
C TYR A 45 -15.90 -7.53 -6.05
N ASN A 46 -17.22 -7.74 -5.99
CA ASN A 46 -18.19 -7.05 -6.83
C ASN A 46 -18.64 -5.75 -6.15
N GLN A 47 -17.83 -4.71 -6.34
CA GLN A 47 -18.03 -3.40 -5.73
C GLN A 47 -18.30 -2.38 -6.84
N PRO A 48 -19.54 -2.25 -7.34
CA PRO A 48 -19.87 -1.20 -8.32
C PRO A 48 -19.59 0.19 -7.75
N MET A 49 -19.33 1.17 -8.62
CA MET A 49 -19.02 2.55 -8.20
C MET A 49 -20.08 3.10 -7.23
N LYS A 50 -19.62 3.64 -6.10
CA LYS A 50 -20.43 4.39 -5.15
C LYS A 50 -19.73 5.72 -4.87
N GLY A 51 -20.46 6.82 -4.96
CA GLY A 51 -19.86 8.16 -4.90
C GLY A 51 -19.15 8.54 -6.20
N LYS A 52 -18.32 9.59 -6.15
CA LYS A 52 -17.66 10.18 -7.32
C LYS A 52 -16.22 9.69 -7.53
N VAL A 53 -15.52 9.37 -6.45
CA VAL A 53 -14.10 8.97 -6.47
C VAL A 53 -13.95 7.62 -5.78
N ARG A 54 -13.12 6.74 -6.35
CA ARG A 54 -12.71 5.49 -5.72
C ARG A 54 -11.24 5.54 -5.35
N LEU A 55 -10.96 5.47 -4.05
CA LEU A 55 -9.60 5.34 -3.53
C LEU A 55 -9.30 3.84 -3.36
N LEU A 56 -8.22 3.38 -3.98
CA LEU A 56 -7.71 2.03 -3.85
C LEU A 56 -6.42 2.11 -3.03
N HIS A 57 -6.35 1.39 -1.92
CA HIS A 57 -5.21 1.47 -1.01
C HIS A 57 -4.59 0.09 -0.80
N ILE A 58 -3.27 0.03 -0.88
CA ILE A 58 -2.43 -1.08 -0.41
C ILE A 58 -1.38 -0.52 0.55
N THR A 59 -0.81 -1.35 1.40
CA THR A 59 0.29 -0.97 2.31
C THR A 59 0.99 -2.23 2.79
N ASP A 60 2.23 -2.10 3.26
CA ASP A 60 2.97 -3.14 4.00
C ASP A 60 3.09 -4.46 3.24
N THR A 61 3.26 -4.37 1.92
CA THR A 61 3.38 -5.56 1.07
C THR A 61 4.72 -6.27 1.24
N HIS A 62 5.71 -5.59 1.83
CA HIS A 62 7.04 -6.10 2.18
C HIS A 62 7.68 -6.96 1.07
N ALA A 63 7.62 -6.44 -0.16
CA ALA A 63 8.17 -7.09 -1.34
C ALA A 63 7.68 -8.53 -1.61
N GLN A 64 6.46 -8.87 -1.16
CA GLN A 64 5.84 -10.19 -1.40
C GLN A 64 5.24 -10.29 -2.81
N LEU A 65 6.11 -10.46 -3.81
CA LEU A 65 5.70 -10.63 -5.22
C LEU A 65 4.84 -11.87 -5.44
N LYS A 66 5.12 -12.95 -4.71
CA LYS A 66 4.42 -14.23 -4.82
C LYS A 66 3.39 -14.39 -3.70
N PRO A 67 2.31 -15.16 -3.91
CA PRO A 67 1.37 -15.49 -2.84
C PRO A 67 2.06 -16.21 -1.68
N ILE A 68 1.64 -15.90 -0.46
CA ILE A 68 2.17 -16.48 0.79
C ILE A 68 1.05 -16.96 1.72
N TYR A 69 1.41 -17.75 2.73
CA TYR A 69 0.53 -17.96 3.89
C TYR A 69 0.88 -16.91 4.93
N PHE A 70 -0.08 -16.06 5.27
CA PHE A 70 0.10 -15.00 6.26
C PHE A 70 -0.95 -15.15 7.36
N ARG A 71 -0.51 -15.32 8.60
CA ARG A 71 -1.40 -15.52 9.76
C ARG A 71 -1.38 -14.28 10.64
N GLU A 72 -2.56 -13.72 10.87
CA GLU A 72 -2.77 -12.63 11.81
C GLU A 72 -2.32 -12.98 13.24
N PRO A 73 -1.96 -11.98 14.08
CA PRO A 73 -1.53 -12.23 15.44
C PRO A 73 -2.67 -12.81 16.29
N ASN A 74 -2.35 -13.78 17.15
CA ASN A 74 -3.28 -14.29 18.16
C ASN A 74 -3.25 -13.51 19.48
N VAL A 75 -2.33 -12.56 19.62
CA VAL A 75 -2.20 -11.65 20.75
C VAL A 75 -1.83 -10.27 20.21
N ASN A 76 -2.66 -9.27 20.50
CA ASN A 76 -2.35 -7.86 20.32
C ASN A 76 -2.92 -7.11 21.53
N LEU A 77 -2.05 -6.55 22.37
CA LEU A 77 -2.44 -6.00 23.66
C LEU A 77 -2.38 -4.48 23.65
N GLY A 78 -3.54 -3.85 23.70
CA GLY A 78 -3.66 -2.41 23.94
C GLY A 78 -3.49 -2.12 25.43
N THR A 79 -2.90 -0.98 25.76
CA THR A 79 -2.72 -0.54 27.15
C THR A 79 -3.49 0.75 27.41
N GLY A 80 -3.85 0.98 28.68
CA GLY A 80 -4.56 2.19 29.08
C GLY A 80 -5.83 2.45 28.24
N PRO A 81 -6.01 3.65 27.65
CA PRO A 81 -7.18 3.99 26.83
C PRO A 81 -7.40 3.11 25.59
N ALA A 82 -6.37 2.39 25.12
CA ALA A 82 -6.43 1.52 23.95
C ALA A 82 -6.85 0.08 24.30
N TYR A 83 -6.95 -0.27 25.59
CA TYR A 83 -7.32 -1.62 26.03
C TYR A 83 -8.68 -2.04 25.46
N GLY A 84 -8.67 -3.14 24.69
CA GLY A 84 -9.87 -3.77 24.16
C GLY A 84 -10.59 -2.95 23.09
N LYS A 85 -9.90 -2.01 22.43
CA LYS A 85 -10.35 -1.24 21.27
C LYS A 85 -9.51 -1.60 20.04
N LEU A 86 -10.07 -1.43 18.85
CA LEU A 86 -9.28 -1.49 17.61
C LEU A 86 -8.10 -0.50 17.68
N PRO A 87 -6.90 -0.89 17.19
CA PRO A 87 -6.57 -2.15 16.50
C PRO A 87 -6.24 -3.34 17.43
N HIS A 88 -6.26 -3.19 18.75
CA HIS A 88 -5.84 -4.21 19.72
C HIS A 88 -6.93 -5.22 20.09
N VAL A 89 -7.68 -5.68 19.10
CA VAL A 89 -8.69 -6.71 19.26
C VAL A 89 -8.43 -7.80 18.22
N VAL A 90 -8.40 -9.06 18.66
CA VAL A 90 -8.07 -10.21 17.82
C VAL A 90 -9.11 -11.32 17.94
N GLY A 91 -9.07 -12.28 17.02
CA GLY A 91 -9.89 -13.49 17.06
C GLY A 91 -11.39 -13.21 17.02
N THR A 92 -12.17 -13.95 17.81
CA THR A 92 -13.64 -13.88 17.78
C THR A 92 -14.18 -12.52 18.21
N LYS A 93 -13.47 -11.84 19.12
CA LYS A 93 -13.83 -10.49 19.53
C LYS A 93 -13.69 -9.50 18.37
N LEU A 94 -12.64 -9.63 17.56
CA LEU A 94 -12.45 -8.80 16.36
C LEU A 94 -13.59 -9.02 15.38
N LEU A 95 -13.87 -10.29 15.04
CA LEU A 95 -14.95 -10.65 14.12
C LEU A 95 -16.30 -10.08 14.55
N LYS A 96 -16.61 -10.13 15.85
CA LYS A 96 -17.83 -9.53 16.41
C LYS A 96 -17.86 -8.01 16.23
N GLU A 97 -16.74 -7.33 16.46
CA GLU A 97 -16.64 -5.87 16.37
C GLU A 97 -16.77 -5.36 14.94
N ILE A 98 -16.21 -6.09 13.96
CA ILE A 98 -16.30 -5.74 12.53
C ILE A 98 -17.48 -6.39 11.79
N GLY A 99 -18.32 -7.15 12.50
CA GLY A 99 -19.51 -7.80 11.92
C GLY A 99 -19.23 -8.93 10.92
N VAL A 100 -18.07 -9.59 11.02
CA VAL A 100 -17.68 -10.71 10.15
C VAL A 100 -18.03 -12.04 10.81
N LYS A 101 -18.57 -12.99 10.04
CA LYS A 101 -18.87 -14.34 10.52
C LYS A 101 -17.61 -15.22 10.52
N GLU A 102 -17.47 -16.06 11.53
CA GLU A 102 -16.44 -17.11 11.60
C GLU A 102 -16.48 -18.04 10.38
N ASN A 103 -15.35 -18.68 10.07
CA ASN A 103 -15.21 -19.66 8.99
C ASN A 103 -15.59 -19.13 7.59
N THR A 104 -15.35 -17.84 7.34
CA THR A 104 -15.52 -17.20 6.02
C THR A 104 -14.16 -16.78 5.45
N PRO A 105 -14.05 -16.50 4.14
CA PRO A 105 -12.83 -15.94 3.55
C PRO A 105 -12.37 -14.64 4.23
N LEU A 106 -13.31 -13.78 4.64
CA LEU A 106 -12.98 -12.55 5.39
C LEU A 106 -12.46 -12.88 6.81
N ALA A 107 -13.02 -13.86 7.50
CA ALA A 107 -12.49 -14.28 8.79
C ALA A 107 -11.07 -14.84 8.68
N HIS A 108 -10.75 -15.55 7.60
CA HIS A 108 -9.39 -16.02 7.32
C HIS A 108 -8.42 -14.86 7.06
N ALA A 109 -8.87 -13.81 6.37
CA ALA A 109 -8.07 -12.62 6.10
C ALA A 109 -7.80 -11.77 7.36
N PHE A 110 -8.76 -11.71 8.30
CA PHE A 110 -8.67 -10.83 9.48
C PHE A 110 -8.23 -11.52 10.78
N THR A 111 -8.19 -12.85 10.83
CA THR A 111 -7.91 -13.54 12.10
C THR A 111 -7.06 -14.79 11.95
N TYR A 112 -6.47 -15.18 13.07
CA TYR A 112 -5.71 -16.41 13.22
C TYR A 112 -6.55 -17.68 13.40
N LEU A 113 -7.87 -17.55 13.50
CA LEU A 113 -8.78 -18.65 13.84
C LEU A 113 -8.80 -19.68 12.72
N ASN A 114 -8.67 -20.96 13.07
CA ASN A 114 -8.71 -22.10 12.13
C ASN A 114 -7.74 -21.92 10.95
N PHE A 115 -6.58 -21.31 11.19
CA PHE A 115 -5.67 -20.89 10.13
C PHE A 115 -5.19 -22.04 9.25
N GLN A 116 -4.93 -23.22 9.85
CA GLN A 116 -4.46 -24.37 9.09
C GLN A 116 -5.53 -24.86 8.12
N GLU A 117 -6.74 -25.12 8.63
CA GLU A 117 -7.88 -25.60 7.83
C GLU A 117 -8.28 -24.58 6.76
N ALA A 118 -8.33 -23.29 7.14
CA ALA A 118 -8.65 -22.21 6.21
C ALA A 118 -7.56 -22.02 5.14
N SER A 119 -6.28 -22.22 5.47
CA SER A 119 -5.18 -22.16 4.49
C SER A 119 -5.24 -23.32 3.49
N GLU A 120 -5.65 -24.52 3.94
CA GLU A 120 -5.88 -25.66 3.05
C GLU A 120 -7.08 -25.43 2.13
N GLN A 121 -8.13 -24.76 2.63
CA GLN A 121 -9.35 -24.48 1.88
C GLN A 121 -9.19 -23.33 0.87
N TYR A 122 -8.62 -22.19 1.30
CA TYR A 122 -8.57 -20.96 0.53
C TYR A 122 -7.22 -20.72 -0.15
N GLY A 123 -6.16 -21.39 0.30
CA GLY A 123 -4.82 -21.27 -0.25
C GLY A 123 -4.06 -20.04 0.23
N LYS A 124 -3.05 -19.66 -0.55
CA LYS A 124 -2.17 -18.53 -0.26
C LYS A 124 -2.82 -17.19 -0.60
N VAL A 125 -2.53 -16.16 0.18
CA VAL A 125 -3.00 -14.79 0.01
C VAL A 125 -1.94 -13.91 -0.66
N GLY A 126 -2.34 -12.73 -1.13
CA GLY A 126 -1.44 -11.74 -1.72
C GLY A 126 -0.86 -12.16 -3.06
N GLY A 127 0.35 -11.66 -3.35
CA GLY A 127 1.02 -11.80 -4.64
C GLY A 127 0.58 -10.74 -5.65
N PHE A 128 1.55 -10.10 -6.31
CA PHE A 128 1.30 -8.91 -7.13
C PHE A 128 0.46 -9.18 -8.37
N ALA A 129 0.51 -10.40 -8.92
CA ALA A 129 -0.37 -10.79 -10.03
C ALA A 129 -1.85 -10.82 -9.60
N HIS A 130 -2.14 -11.31 -8.39
CA HIS A 130 -3.50 -11.31 -7.85
C HIS A 130 -3.96 -9.90 -7.50
N VAL A 131 -3.10 -9.12 -6.85
CA VAL A 131 -3.37 -7.71 -6.52
C VAL A 131 -3.65 -6.91 -7.80
N LYS A 132 -2.84 -7.06 -8.85
CA LYS A 132 -3.08 -6.40 -10.14
C LYS A 132 -4.45 -6.74 -10.72
N THR A 133 -4.77 -8.04 -10.75
CA THR A 133 -6.06 -8.53 -11.27
C THR A 133 -7.23 -7.91 -10.50
N LEU A 134 -7.12 -7.83 -9.17
CA LEU A 134 -8.14 -7.23 -8.32
C LEU A 134 -8.24 -5.71 -8.54
N LEU A 135 -7.11 -4.99 -8.57
CA LEU A 135 -7.09 -3.55 -8.83
C LEU A 135 -7.73 -3.22 -10.18
N ASP A 136 -7.41 -3.98 -11.22
CA ASP A 136 -8.02 -3.79 -12.55
C ASP A 136 -9.52 -4.02 -12.54
N LYS A 137 -9.98 -5.09 -11.89
CA LYS A 137 -11.42 -5.37 -11.70
C LYS A 137 -12.11 -4.21 -10.97
N LEU A 138 -11.51 -3.70 -9.89
CA LEU A 138 -12.07 -2.60 -9.10
C LEU A 138 -12.07 -1.25 -9.86
N ARG A 139 -11.08 -1.03 -10.73
CA ARG A 139 -11.02 0.13 -11.64
C ARG A 139 -12.10 0.04 -12.70
N GLU A 140 -12.25 -1.13 -13.34
CA GLU A 140 -13.30 -1.35 -14.34
C GLU A 140 -14.69 -1.13 -13.75
N GLN A 141 -14.96 -1.68 -12.56
CA GLN A 141 -16.23 -1.47 -11.83
C GLN A 141 -16.47 -0.02 -11.41
N ALA A 142 -15.41 0.81 -11.36
CA ALA A 142 -15.50 2.24 -11.11
C ALA A 142 -15.74 3.07 -12.37
N GLY A 143 -15.79 2.45 -13.55
CA GLY A 143 -15.87 3.14 -14.84
C GLY A 143 -14.50 3.53 -15.43
N GLY A 144 -13.41 2.93 -14.93
CA GLY A 144 -12.05 3.08 -15.46
C GLY A 144 -11.11 3.88 -14.55
N GLN A 145 -9.82 3.94 -14.95
CA GLN A 145 -8.73 4.57 -14.18
C GLN A 145 -9.02 6.03 -13.82
N ALA A 146 -9.69 6.79 -14.69
CA ALA A 146 -9.99 8.21 -14.47
C ALA A 146 -10.87 8.49 -13.24
N ASN A 147 -11.58 7.46 -12.74
CA ASN A 147 -12.43 7.55 -11.55
C ASN A 147 -11.79 6.97 -10.30
N THR A 148 -10.54 6.51 -10.41
CA THR A 148 -9.81 5.84 -9.35
C THR A 148 -8.49 6.53 -9.03
N LEU A 149 -8.04 6.39 -7.79
CA LEU A 149 -6.68 6.74 -7.38
C LEU A 149 -6.11 5.59 -6.56
N THR A 150 -4.96 5.06 -6.98
CA THR A 150 -4.28 3.94 -6.33
C THR A 150 -3.14 4.48 -5.47
N MET A 151 -3.21 4.20 -4.18
CA MET A 151 -2.32 4.75 -3.18
C MET A 151 -1.63 3.63 -2.42
N ASP A 152 -0.37 3.86 -2.06
CA ASP A 152 0.42 2.95 -1.24
C ASP A 152 0.87 3.64 0.05
N GLY A 153 0.53 3.02 1.18
CA GLY A 153 0.89 3.48 2.52
C GLY A 153 2.38 3.35 2.84
N GLY A 154 3.16 2.61 2.05
CA GLY A 154 4.60 2.40 2.27
C GLY A 154 4.95 0.94 2.59
N ASP A 155 6.23 0.68 2.85
CA ASP A 155 6.76 -0.67 3.10
C ASP A 155 6.55 -1.64 1.92
N LEU A 156 6.81 -1.15 0.72
CA LEU A 156 6.68 -1.91 -0.52
C LEU A 156 8.04 -2.36 -1.06
N TRP A 157 9.07 -1.51 -1.02
CA TRP A 157 10.32 -1.77 -1.76
C TRP A 157 11.32 -2.69 -1.06
N HIS A 158 11.05 -3.12 0.17
CA HIS A 158 11.96 -3.95 0.97
C HIS A 158 11.22 -5.15 1.59
N GLY A 159 11.95 -6.20 1.98
CA GLY A 159 11.40 -7.32 2.78
C GLY A 159 11.49 -8.70 2.14
N SER A 160 12.04 -8.80 0.91
CA SER A 160 12.20 -10.07 0.20
C SER A 160 13.61 -10.24 -0.38
N GLY A 161 13.94 -11.46 -0.79
CA GLY A 161 15.25 -11.77 -1.37
C GLY A 161 15.51 -11.03 -2.69
N THR A 162 14.50 -10.83 -3.54
CA THR A 162 14.67 -10.11 -4.81
C THR A 162 14.85 -8.61 -4.58
N ALA A 163 14.12 -8.04 -3.62
CA ALA A 163 14.30 -6.66 -3.18
C ALA A 163 15.70 -6.42 -2.60
N LEU A 164 16.27 -7.39 -1.87
CA LEU A 164 17.65 -7.31 -1.39
C LEU A 164 18.64 -7.25 -2.57
N PHE A 165 18.50 -8.15 -3.55
CA PHE A 165 19.45 -8.26 -4.67
C PHE A 165 19.37 -7.11 -5.66
N THR A 166 18.20 -6.50 -5.82
CA THR A 166 17.97 -5.40 -6.76
C THR A 166 17.97 -4.03 -6.11
N ARG A 167 18.21 -3.96 -4.80
CA ARG A 167 18.12 -2.74 -3.99
C ARG A 167 16.74 -2.06 -4.13
N GLY A 168 15.69 -2.89 -4.12
CA GLY A 168 14.28 -2.50 -4.20
C GLY A 168 13.76 -2.20 -5.60
N MET A 169 14.61 -2.19 -6.64
CA MET A 169 14.21 -1.82 -7.99
C MET A 169 13.19 -2.78 -8.60
N ASP A 170 13.22 -4.08 -8.27
CA ASP A 170 12.20 -5.03 -8.70
C ASP A 170 10.79 -4.62 -8.23
N MET A 171 10.72 -4.10 -7.01
CA MET A 171 9.48 -3.64 -6.41
C MET A 171 9.05 -2.26 -6.91
N VAL A 172 10.00 -1.38 -7.29
CA VAL A 172 9.69 -0.16 -8.05
C VAL A 172 9.01 -0.54 -9.37
N GLU A 173 9.58 -1.49 -10.13
CA GLU A 173 8.95 -1.98 -11.37
C GLU A 173 7.58 -2.62 -11.12
N ALA A 174 7.45 -3.41 -10.04
CA ALA A 174 6.19 -4.04 -9.68
C ALA A 174 5.11 -2.99 -9.32
N SER A 175 5.45 -1.95 -8.54
CA SER A 175 4.53 -0.85 -8.20
C SER A 175 4.10 -0.04 -9.45
N ASN A 176 5.03 0.17 -10.38
CA ASN A 176 4.75 0.77 -11.69
C ASN A 176 3.77 -0.08 -12.51
N LEU A 177 3.92 -1.40 -12.49
CA LEU A 177 3.01 -2.33 -13.16
C LEU A 177 1.64 -2.39 -12.47
N LEU A 178 1.58 -2.28 -11.14
CA LEU A 178 0.32 -2.13 -10.41
C LEU A 178 -0.42 -0.85 -10.80
N GLY A 179 0.32 0.19 -11.19
CA GLY A 179 -0.20 1.52 -11.44
C GLY A 179 -0.50 2.23 -10.11
N VAL A 180 0.45 2.19 -9.18
CA VAL A 180 0.41 3.01 -7.96
C VAL A 180 0.63 4.47 -8.38
N ASP A 181 -0.30 5.33 -8.03
CA ASP A 181 -0.27 6.76 -8.39
C ASP A 181 0.53 7.58 -7.37
N ILE A 182 0.47 7.20 -6.10
CA ILE A 182 1.06 7.93 -4.98
C ILE A 182 1.52 6.94 -3.90
N MET A 183 2.69 7.17 -3.31
CA MET A 183 3.17 6.42 -2.15
C MET A 183 3.87 7.29 -1.11
N THR A 184 4.00 6.77 0.11
CA THR A 184 4.95 7.27 1.13
C THR A 184 5.91 6.15 1.54
N GLY A 185 6.68 6.28 2.63
CA GLY A 185 7.65 5.23 2.96
C GLY A 185 8.15 5.14 4.40
N HIS A 186 8.84 4.03 4.65
CA HIS A 186 9.50 3.70 5.91
C HIS A 186 10.68 2.74 5.69
N TRP A 187 10.42 1.48 5.33
CA TRP A 187 11.50 0.52 5.05
C TRP A 187 12.23 0.83 3.74
N GLU A 188 11.66 1.67 2.88
CA GLU A 188 12.36 2.27 1.74
C GLU A 188 13.69 2.91 2.19
N PHE A 189 13.73 3.51 3.39
CA PHE A 189 14.92 4.15 3.97
C PHE A 189 15.91 3.18 4.63
N THR A 190 15.74 1.87 4.44
CA THR A 190 16.82 0.91 4.72
C THR A 190 17.85 0.85 3.59
N TYR A 191 17.49 1.29 2.39
CA TYR A 191 18.45 1.53 1.32
C TYR A 191 19.22 2.82 1.59
N HIS A 192 20.41 2.95 1.00
CA HIS A 192 21.17 4.19 1.10
C HIS A 192 20.43 5.31 0.37
N GLU A 193 20.60 6.53 0.84
CA GLU A 193 19.95 7.73 0.32
C GLU A 193 19.99 7.84 -1.20
N ASN A 194 21.18 7.67 -1.79
CA ASN A 194 21.39 7.63 -3.23
C ASN A 194 20.54 6.57 -3.97
N GLU A 195 20.28 5.42 -3.34
CA GLU A 195 19.45 4.35 -3.89
C GLU A 195 17.95 4.66 -3.74
N VAL A 196 17.55 5.30 -2.65
CA VAL A 196 16.17 5.79 -2.47
C VAL A 196 15.84 6.83 -3.54
N LEU A 197 16.72 7.80 -3.76
CA LEU A 197 16.56 8.82 -4.80
C LEU A 197 16.48 8.20 -6.21
N LYS A 198 17.35 7.21 -6.49
CA LYS A 198 17.30 6.44 -7.73
C LYS A 198 15.97 5.70 -7.91
N ASN A 199 15.47 5.07 -6.86
CA ASN A 199 14.21 4.33 -6.87
C ASN A 199 13.01 5.27 -7.10
N ILE A 200 12.99 6.42 -6.42
CA ILE A 200 11.96 7.45 -6.63
C ILE A 200 11.98 7.96 -8.08
N ASN A 201 13.16 8.18 -8.67
CA ASN A 201 13.28 8.58 -10.08
C ASN A 201 12.79 7.52 -11.07
N ALA A 202 12.85 6.24 -10.71
CA ALA A 202 12.33 5.14 -11.53
C ALA A 202 10.83 4.86 -11.28
N PHE A 203 10.27 5.36 -10.17
CA PHE A 203 8.86 5.26 -9.85
C PHE A 203 8.03 6.21 -10.72
N LYS A 204 6.94 5.70 -11.31
CA LYS A 204 6.05 6.46 -12.21
C LYS A 204 4.97 7.25 -11.46
N GLY A 205 4.72 6.91 -10.20
CA GLY A 205 3.83 7.66 -9.32
C GLY A 205 4.57 8.80 -8.61
N GLU A 206 3.91 9.42 -7.64
CA GLU A 206 4.49 10.47 -6.80
C GLU A 206 4.85 9.93 -5.40
N PHE A 207 6.11 10.09 -4.99
CA PHE A 207 6.52 9.87 -3.60
C PHE A 207 6.24 11.13 -2.78
N LEU A 208 5.42 11.00 -1.73
CA LEU A 208 5.04 12.12 -0.87
C LEU A 208 5.49 11.89 0.57
N ALA A 209 6.07 12.92 1.16
CA ALA A 209 6.41 12.93 2.59
C ALA A 209 6.49 14.37 3.11
N GLN A 210 5.47 14.77 3.86
CA GLN A 210 5.43 16.10 4.47
C GLN A 210 6.45 16.23 5.62
N ASN A 211 6.85 15.11 6.21
CA ASN A 211 7.55 15.08 7.48
C ASN A 211 9.04 14.73 7.41
N ILE A 212 9.58 14.57 6.21
CA ILE A 212 11.01 14.40 5.99
C ILE A 212 11.63 15.77 5.76
N ARG A 213 12.64 16.11 6.58
CA ARG A 213 13.41 17.34 6.44
C ARG A 213 14.88 17.05 6.25
N ILE A 214 15.53 17.88 5.46
CA ILE A 214 16.96 17.91 5.29
C ILE A 214 17.56 18.49 6.57
N LYS A 215 18.62 17.88 7.09
CA LYS A 215 19.35 18.40 8.24
C LYS A 215 20.09 19.67 7.84
N GLU A 216 20.16 20.64 8.75
CA GLU A 216 20.80 21.92 8.50
C GLU A 216 22.27 21.76 8.09
N ASP A 217 23.01 20.87 8.78
CA ASP A 217 24.40 20.52 8.48
C ASP A 217 24.60 20.07 7.02
N SER A 218 23.63 19.38 6.44
CA SER A 218 23.66 18.87 5.06
C SER A 218 23.45 19.97 4.02
N LEU A 219 22.83 21.10 4.39
CA LEU A 219 22.63 22.24 3.50
C LEU A 219 23.83 23.20 3.45
N PHE A 220 24.79 23.07 4.36
CA PHE A 220 26.00 23.92 4.37
C PHE A 220 27.12 23.46 3.44
N GLY A 221 27.11 22.19 3.03
CA GLY A 221 28.13 21.60 2.17
C GLY A 221 27.60 21.25 0.78
N ASP A 222 28.51 21.06 -0.18
CA ASP A 222 28.14 20.75 -1.57
C ASP A 222 27.78 19.26 -1.75
N GLU A 223 28.24 18.36 -0.87
CA GLU A 223 28.10 16.90 -1.05
C GLU A 223 26.63 16.45 -1.24
N TYR A 224 25.73 17.01 -0.43
CA TYR A 224 24.31 16.69 -0.50
C TYR A 224 23.67 17.23 -1.79
N LEU A 225 23.98 18.48 -2.13
CA LEU A 225 23.46 19.14 -3.33
C LEU A 225 23.96 18.45 -4.61
N ASP A 226 25.24 18.08 -4.65
CA ASP A 226 25.85 17.31 -5.74
C ASP A 226 25.17 15.94 -5.92
N MET A 227 24.82 15.25 -4.83
CA MET A 227 24.05 14.00 -4.89
C MET A 227 22.64 14.24 -5.44
N VAL A 228 21.94 15.27 -4.96
CA VAL A 228 20.60 15.62 -5.43
C VAL A 228 20.60 15.98 -6.92
N ASP A 229 21.61 16.69 -7.40
CA ASP A 229 21.79 17.04 -8.81
C ASP A 229 21.96 15.81 -9.70
N GLN A 230 22.68 14.79 -9.22
CA GLN A 230 22.80 13.49 -9.91
C GLN A 230 21.45 12.76 -10.04
N HIS A 231 20.47 13.13 -9.22
CA HIS A 231 19.10 12.59 -9.22
C HIS A 231 18.06 13.57 -9.74
N ASN A 232 18.45 14.51 -10.60
CA ASN A 232 17.54 15.47 -11.24
C ASN A 232 16.77 16.35 -10.23
N GLY A 233 17.37 16.69 -9.09
CA GLY A 233 16.74 17.48 -8.05
C GLY A 233 15.87 16.68 -7.06
N THR A 234 15.69 15.37 -7.29
CA THR A 234 14.98 14.51 -6.33
C THR A 234 15.77 14.45 -5.03
N GLY A 235 15.11 14.78 -3.93
CA GLY A 235 15.74 14.92 -2.61
C GLY A 235 15.78 16.36 -2.10
N LEU A 236 15.59 17.39 -2.94
CA LEU A 236 15.47 18.78 -2.49
C LEU A 236 14.19 19.41 -3.06
N TYR A 237 13.09 19.28 -2.31
CA TYR A 237 11.80 19.86 -2.72
C TYR A 237 11.70 21.36 -2.40
N SER A 238 12.20 21.77 -1.23
CA SER A 238 12.21 23.17 -0.81
C SER A 238 13.39 23.40 0.12
N GLU A 239 14.31 24.25 -0.29
CA GLU A 239 15.45 24.68 0.54
C GLU A 239 14.96 25.54 1.73
N ASP A 240 14.08 26.52 1.48
CA ASP A 240 13.53 27.42 2.50
C ASP A 240 12.82 26.67 3.64
N GLU A 241 12.09 25.61 3.32
CA GLU A 241 11.38 24.78 4.31
C GLU A 241 12.18 23.54 4.72
N ALA A 242 13.41 23.39 4.22
CA ALA A 242 14.27 22.22 4.34
C ALA A 242 13.54 20.89 4.03
N ARG A 243 12.64 20.86 3.03
CA ARG A 243 11.90 19.64 2.66
C ARG A 243 12.67 18.82 1.65
N ALA A 244 12.87 17.54 1.97
CA ALA A 244 13.48 16.62 1.02
C ALA A 244 12.50 16.21 -0.10
N PHE A 245 11.22 16.03 0.26
CA PHE A 245 10.20 15.52 -0.65
C PHE A 245 8.95 16.39 -0.67
N LYS A 246 8.17 16.23 -1.74
CA LYS A 246 6.89 16.90 -1.93
C LYS A 246 5.92 16.51 -0.79
N PRO A 247 5.29 17.46 -0.09
CA PRO A 247 4.47 17.16 1.07
C PRO A 247 3.07 16.64 0.72
N TYR A 248 2.49 17.14 -0.37
CA TYR A 248 1.16 16.75 -0.86
C TYR A 248 1.07 16.94 -2.38
N THR A 249 0.04 16.35 -2.99
CA THR A 249 -0.33 16.63 -4.38
C THR A 249 -1.85 16.76 -4.50
N VAL A 250 -2.35 17.45 -5.53
CA VAL A 250 -3.78 17.50 -5.84
C VAL A 250 -4.02 16.72 -7.14
N LYS A 251 -4.81 15.64 -7.04
CA LYS A 251 -5.24 14.85 -8.20
C LYS A 251 -6.66 15.23 -8.59
N ILE A 252 -6.92 15.27 -9.90
CA ILE A 252 -8.28 15.40 -10.43
C ILE A 252 -8.76 13.98 -10.77
N VAL A 253 -9.76 13.49 -10.03
CA VAL A 253 -10.31 12.14 -10.19
C VAL A 253 -11.81 12.28 -10.42
N ASN A 254 -12.30 11.81 -11.57
CA ASN A 254 -13.69 12.03 -12.01
C ASN A 254 -14.16 13.50 -11.89
N GLY A 255 -13.28 14.44 -12.23
CA GLY A 255 -13.53 15.89 -12.14
C GLY A 255 -13.43 16.48 -10.72
N GLU A 256 -13.28 15.66 -9.68
CA GLU A 256 -13.12 16.11 -8.30
C GLU A 256 -11.66 16.32 -7.94
N ARG A 257 -11.36 17.42 -7.23
CA ARG A 257 -10.00 17.72 -6.74
C ARG A 257 -9.78 17.04 -5.39
N ILE A 258 -8.85 16.10 -5.32
CA ILE A 258 -8.49 15.36 -4.10
C ILE A 258 -7.05 15.71 -3.75
N ALA A 259 -6.83 16.32 -2.58
CA ALA A 259 -5.50 16.48 -2.04
C ALA A 259 -5.07 15.21 -1.32
N VAL A 260 -3.87 14.73 -1.62
CA VAL A 260 -3.24 13.60 -0.92
C VAL A 260 -1.99 14.11 -0.22
N VAL A 261 -1.96 14.02 1.10
CA VAL A 261 -0.81 14.36 1.95
C VAL A 261 -0.03 13.08 2.25
N GLY A 262 1.30 13.11 2.14
CA GLY A 262 2.16 11.99 2.51
C GLY A 262 2.71 12.13 3.92
N GLN A 263 2.70 11.06 4.70
CA GLN A 263 3.25 11.00 6.05
C GLN A 263 4.11 9.74 6.20
N ALA A 264 5.43 9.89 6.03
CA ALA A 264 6.38 8.79 6.19
C ALA A 264 6.51 8.40 7.68
N PHE A 265 7.09 7.23 7.97
CA PHE A 265 7.25 6.81 9.37
C PHE A 265 8.09 7.83 10.15
N PRO A 266 7.56 8.38 11.26
CA PRO A 266 8.21 9.50 11.95
C PRO A 266 9.43 9.08 12.76
N ARG A 267 9.63 7.78 12.99
CA ARG A 267 10.71 7.23 13.83
C ARG A 267 11.73 6.41 13.04
N THR A 268 11.84 6.63 11.72
CA THR A 268 12.81 5.92 10.86
C THR A 268 14.24 5.98 11.41
N ALA A 269 14.67 7.11 11.97
CA ALA A 269 15.99 7.25 12.59
C ALA A 269 16.24 6.39 13.84
N ASN A 270 15.17 5.82 14.43
CA ASN A 270 15.24 4.89 15.54
C ASN A 270 15.15 3.43 15.08
N ALA A 271 14.42 3.18 13.99
CA ALA A 271 14.17 1.82 13.46
C ALA A 271 15.25 1.38 12.46
N ASN A 272 15.88 2.32 11.75
CA ASN A 272 16.79 2.06 10.65
C ASN A 272 18.17 2.70 10.93
N PRO A 273 19.27 2.15 10.38
CA PRO A 273 20.59 2.75 10.53
C PRO A 273 20.65 4.16 9.94
N GLN A 274 20.95 5.16 10.78
CA GLN A 274 21.03 6.56 10.34
C GLN A 274 22.10 6.82 9.28
N SER A 275 23.11 5.94 9.18
CA SER A 275 24.11 5.96 8.11
C SER A 275 23.52 5.76 6.72
N ASN A 276 22.29 5.27 6.61
CA ASN A 276 21.63 5.06 5.33
C ASN A 276 20.97 6.34 4.81
N PHE A 277 20.68 7.30 5.67
CA PHE A 277 20.06 8.59 5.37
C PHE A 277 20.73 9.69 6.22
N PRO A 278 22.04 9.91 6.06
CA PRO A 278 22.77 10.88 6.88
C PRO A 278 22.18 12.28 6.82
N ASP A 279 21.52 12.65 5.71
CA ASP A 279 21.06 14.01 5.48
C ASP A 279 19.60 14.26 5.85
N TRP A 280 18.84 13.22 6.25
CA TRP A 280 17.41 13.35 6.54
C TRP A 280 17.05 13.18 8.02
N SER A 281 16.03 13.94 8.43
CA SER A 281 15.35 13.83 9.71
C SER A 281 13.86 13.54 9.53
N PHE A 282 13.35 12.67 10.39
CA PHE A 282 11.98 12.18 10.39
C PHE A 282 11.29 12.63 11.67
N GLY A 283 9.99 12.92 11.60
CA GLY A 283 9.24 13.33 12.78
C GLY A 283 7.75 13.41 12.53
N LEU A 284 6.94 13.68 13.56
CA LEU A 284 5.50 13.86 13.38
C LEU A 284 5.17 15.22 12.77
N ARG A 285 5.84 16.28 13.24
CA ARG A 285 5.70 17.67 12.77
C ARG A 285 4.25 18.15 12.72
N GLU A 286 3.51 17.92 13.80
CA GLU A 286 2.07 18.21 13.86
C GLU A 286 1.72 19.67 13.56
N ASP A 287 2.47 20.63 14.09
CA ASP A 287 2.20 22.06 13.84
C ASP A 287 2.34 22.39 12.35
N ALA A 288 3.44 21.94 11.72
CA ALA A 288 3.67 22.11 10.28
C ALA A 288 2.66 21.35 9.42
N LEU A 289 2.15 20.20 9.90
CA LEU A 289 1.09 19.45 9.23
C LEU A 289 -0.24 20.22 9.31
N GLN A 290 -0.58 20.80 10.45
CA GLN A 290 -1.79 21.62 10.60
C GLN A 290 -1.75 22.83 9.66
N GLU A 291 -0.63 23.57 9.65
CA GLU A 291 -0.42 24.70 8.74
C GLU A 291 -0.54 24.29 7.26
N LEU A 292 0.03 23.14 6.91
CA LEU A 292 -0.08 22.59 5.56
C LEU A 292 -1.55 22.29 5.18
N VAL A 293 -2.28 21.60 6.06
CA VAL A 293 -3.68 21.22 5.83
C VAL A 293 -4.57 22.45 5.70
N ASP A 294 -4.39 23.45 6.57
CA ASP A 294 -5.13 24.72 6.49
C ASP A 294 -4.83 25.45 5.18
N GLY A 295 -3.56 25.50 4.78
CA GLY A 295 -3.13 26.07 3.50
C GLY A 295 -3.75 25.36 2.29
N ILE A 296 -3.84 24.03 2.31
CA ILE A 296 -4.51 23.25 1.26
C ILE A 296 -5.99 23.61 1.19
N ARG A 297 -6.69 23.66 2.34
CA ARG A 297 -8.12 24.00 2.39
C ARG A 297 -8.40 25.39 1.84
N GLU A 298 -7.58 26.36 2.20
CA GLU A 298 -7.74 27.75 1.77
C GLU A 298 -7.43 27.93 0.27
N LYS A 299 -6.29 27.40 -0.19
CA LYS A 299 -5.75 27.71 -1.52
C LYS A 299 -6.28 26.78 -2.61
N GLU A 300 -6.36 25.48 -2.33
CA GLU A 300 -6.56 24.46 -3.38
C GLU A 300 -8.03 24.17 -3.69
N LYS A 301 -8.95 24.54 -2.77
CA LYS A 301 -10.40 24.34 -2.89
C LYS A 301 -10.75 22.90 -3.29
N VAL A 302 -10.21 21.94 -2.54
CA VAL A 302 -10.38 20.50 -2.80
C VAL A 302 -11.68 19.95 -2.21
N ALA A 303 -12.22 18.91 -2.86
CA ALA A 303 -13.37 18.17 -2.37
C ALA A 303 -13.04 17.33 -1.13
N ALA A 304 -11.81 16.81 -1.07
CA ALA A 304 -11.31 16.10 0.10
C ALA A 304 -9.79 16.26 0.27
N ILE A 305 -9.34 16.19 1.53
CA ILE A 305 -7.94 15.98 1.92
C ILE A 305 -7.85 14.59 2.52
N VAL A 306 -7.08 13.72 1.88
CA VAL A 306 -6.74 12.40 2.42
C VAL A 306 -5.26 12.34 2.74
N MET A 307 -4.89 11.55 3.74
CA MET A 307 -3.49 11.31 4.11
C MET A 307 -3.15 9.84 3.89
N ILE A 308 -2.07 9.58 3.17
CA ILE A 308 -1.39 8.28 3.21
C ILE A 308 -0.35 8.36 4.31
N SER A 309 -0.44 7.47 5.30
CA SER A 309 0.33 7.55 6.51
C SER A 309 1.01 6.24 6.82
N HIS A 310 2.25 6.32 7.29
CA HIS A 310 3.00 5.19 7.79
C HIS A 310 3.38 5.40 9.26
N ASN A 311 2.55 6.13 10.03
CA ASN A 311 2.82 6.39 11.45
C ASN A 311 2.63 5.17 12.35
N GLY A 312 1.79 4.22 11.93
CA GLY A 312 1.15 3.22 12.78
C GLY A 312 -0.21 3.68 13.29
N MET A 313 -1.18 2.75 13.32
CA MET A 313 -2.59 3.07 13.53
C MET A 313 -2.89 3.80 14.85
N ASP A 314 -2.24 3.47 15.96
CA ASP A 314 -2.43 4.19 17.23
C ASP A 314 -2.01 5.66 17.15
N VAL A 315 -0.92 5.92 16.44
CA VAL A 315 -0.39 7.26 16.22
C VAL A 315 -1.29 8.02 15.25
N ASP A 316 -1.80 7.39 14.20
CA ASP A 316 -2.77 7.99 13.29
C ASP A 316 -4.10 8.33 13.98
N ILE A 317 -4.63 7.43 14.82
CA ILE A 317 -5.82 7.71 15.64
C ILE A 317 -5.57 8.91 16.56
N LYS A 318 -4.38 8.99 17.17
CA LYS A 318 -4.04 10.11 18.02
C LYS A 318 -3.89 11.40 17.21
N MET A 319 -3.25 11.35 16.05
CA MET A 319 -3.07 12.49 15.15
C MET A 319 -4.41 13.01 14.63
N ALA A 320 -5.34 12.12 14.26
CA ALA A 320 -6.70 12.49 13.84
C ALA A 320 -7.48 13.26 14.92
N SER A 321 -7.15 13.06 16.21
CA SER A 321 -7.75 13.83 17.31
C SER A 321 -7.14 15.22 17.50
N ARG A 322 -6.02 15.54 16.82
CA ARG A 322 -5.22 16.75 17.02
C ARG A 322 -5.18 17.63 15.77
N ILE A 323 -5.21 17.02 14.58
CA ILE A 323 -5.15 17.71 13.29
C ILE A 323 -6.56 17.85 12.72
N ASN A 324 -6.97 19.09 12.44
CA ASN A 324 -8.24 19.39 11.83
C ASN A 324 -8.11 19.46 10.31
N GLY A 325 -9.17 19.09 9.59
CA GLY A 325 -9.26 19.30 8.14
C GLY A 325 -8.77 18.15 7.27
N ILE A 326 -8.30 17.03 7.84
CA ILE A 326 -8.08 15.77 7.11
C ILE A 326 -9.39 14.95 7.14
N ASP A 327 -9.88 14.52 5.97
CA ASP A 327 -11.15 13.79 5.86
C ASP A 327 -11.00 12.27 6.07
N ALA A 328 -9.85 11.72 5.67
CA ALA A 328 -9.54 10.30 5.83
C ALA A 328 -8.03 10.07 5.93
N ILE A 329 -7.65 9.07 6.74
CA ILE A 329 -6.28 8.59 6.86
C ILE A 329 -6.25 7.14 6.39
N PHE A 330 -5.37 6.86 5.44
CA PHE A 330 -5.04 5.53 4.95
C PHE A 330 -3.68 5.16 5.55
N GLY A 331 -3.72 4.43 6.67
CA GLY A 331 -2.54 4.06 7.45
C GLY A 331 -1.86 2.77 6.98
N GLY A 332 -0.63 2.57 7.44
CA GLY A 332 0.19 1.34 7.40
C GLY A 332 1.00 1.18 8.70
N HIS A 333 2.12 0.46 8.63
CA HIS A 333 3.06 0.14 9.72
C HIS A 333 2.60 -0.95 10.71
#